data_AF-A0A495JUR3-F1
#
_entry.id   AF-A0A495JUR3-F1
#
_cell.length_a   1.000
_cell.length_b   1.000
_cell.length_c   1.000
_cell.angle_alpha   90.00
_cell.angle_beta   90.00
_cell.angle_gamma   90.00
#
_symmetry.space_group_name_H-M   'P 1'
#
loop_
_entity.id
_entity.type
_entity.pdbx_description
1 polymer ?
#
loop_
_entity_poly.entity_id
_entity_poly.type
_entity_poly.pdbx_seq_one_letter_code
_entity_poly.pdbx_strand_id
1 'polypeptide(L)'
;MIQTATAQSSPGIPGWLTPVADFVATYASAFLFGAGAVGAVLAITMLAKFLRTGHAHKKLGNLAVLLATGFAMEGMFEVARHRLDLTLALAVVFCATFEILAAWLGALARHKRKLDPLADIARYMSGLWAVAIVSGIIACTAGNNLTEVLLRLVSPCAAGLVWWINLMADRPATTTTRPRSTWIYTPREICIRLKLIRPGEQDINVAAREHRVNTMLRVAAGLVTADPVRGQKLADKLSRLATDDEDVVTEVAERYRRGATVQEQIFGRILIQPHTRLTAAVTVPAAWWEGILPHRRVRRLAAVLATEQANAAATLAAAHAETERVSGSLAEMTELFETASTEAQRESEKATQALNAQRAAERDASESRREIERVRAEVTAAIERERAAVAARVAAVRAETDETARRVQELDRQLIETRALTSHAKQTIADLRERLADQEALHRRELDATIGRMSAERAAAVATAREEALASRRDRPAPARRDSGERTPKSGGDSRSPEWTDQQLQAFKLRDSNPALTVKDIADQIGVGESTVFRWFQRRKEAAKTLAPAVPTLPLPDPRQPVTAGTNGTHVNTEK
;
A
#
# COMPACT_ATOMS: atom_id res chain seq x y z
N MET A 1 -41.85 -49.11 27.81
CA MET A 1 -41.93 -47.81 27.11
C MET A 1 -41.03 -46.87 27.89
N ILE A 2 -39.74 -46.77 27.61
CA ILE A 2 -39.13 -46.00 26.51
C ILE A 2 -37.97 -46.83 25.91
N GLN A 3 -37.98 -47.02 24.60
CA GLN A 3 -36.94 -47.75 23.86
C GLN A 3 -35.64 -46.95 23.85
N THR A 4 -34.57 -47.65 24.24
CA THR A 4 -33.17 -47.27 24.09
C THR A 4 -32.82 -47.01 22.64
N ALA A 5 -32.28 -45.83 22.38
CA ALA A 5 -31.88 -45.35 21.07
C ALA A 5 -30.79 -46.24 20.46
N THR A 6 -31.04 -46.64 19.22
CA THR A 6 -30.15 -47.37 18.32
C THR A 6 -28.84 -46.60 18.10
N ALA A 7 -27.73 -47.26 18.40
CA ALA A 7 -26.38 -46.83 18.01
C ALA A 7 -26.31 -46.68 16.49
N GLN A 8 -26.21 -45.45 16.03
CA GLN A 8 -26.07 -45.09 14.64
C GLN A 8 -24.64 -45.44 14.21
N SER A 9 -24.49 -46.52 13.45
CA SER A 9 -23.22 -46.96 12.90
C SER A 9 -22.68 -45.90 11.94
N SER A 10 -21.65 -45.17 12.35
CA SER A 10 -20.90 -44.27 11.47
C SER A 10 -20.49 -45.04 10.20
N PRO A 11 -20.69 -44.48 8.99
CA PRO A 11 -20.28 -45.13 7.76
C PRO A 11 -18.79 -45.42 7.84
N GLY A 12 -18.45 -46.71 7.90
CA GLY A 12 -17.07 -47.18 8.05
C GLY A 12 -16.22 -46.64 6.92
N ILE A 13 -15.14 -45.96 7.27
CA ILE A 13 -14.12 -45.54 6.31
C ILE A 13 -13.68 -46.80 5.55
N PRO A 14 -13.67 -46.81 4.20
CA PRO A 14 -13.23 -47.96 3.41
C PRO A 14 -11.88 -48.48 3.91
N GLY A 15 -11.75 -49.79 4.13
CA GLY A 15 -10.56 -50.38 4.78
C GLY A 15 -9.22 -50.17 4.05
N TRP A 16 -9.22 -49.61 2.84
CA TRP A 16 -8.02 -49.19 2.12
C TRP A 16 -7.55 -47.77 2.49
N LEU A 17 -8.41 -46.97 3.13
CA LEU A 17 -8.10 -45.61 3.60
C LEU A 17 -7.59 -45.59 5.04
N THR A 18 -7.80 -46.65 5.82
CA THR A 18 -7.29 -46.78 7.21
C THR A 18 -5.77 -46.62 7.31
N PRO A 19 -4.93 -47.27 6.47
CA PRO A 19 -3.48 -47.08 6.52
C PRO A 19 -3.05 -45.63 6.21
N VAL A 20 -3.78 -44.97 5.31
CA VAL A 20 -3.52 -43.58 4.93
C VAL A 20 -3.95 -42.62 6.05
N ALA A 21 -5.11 -42.87 6.67
CA ALA A 21 -5.60 -42.09 7.80
C ALA A 21 -4.68 -42.23 9.01
N ASP A 22 -4.20 -43.43 9.32
CA ASP A 22 -3.26 -43.69 10.41
C ASP A 22 -1.88 -43.07 10.13
N PHE A 23 -1.39 -43.15 8.89
CA PHE A 23 -0.17 -42.46 8.48
C PHE A 23 -0.30 -40.94 8.62
N VAL A 24 -1.40 -40.35 8.11
CA VAL A 24 -1.66 -38.92 8.23
C VAL A 24 -1.80 -38.51 9.69
N ALA A 25 -2.49 -39.28 10.53
CA ALA A 25 -2.63 -38.99 11.96
C ALA A 25 -1.28 -39.06 12.69
N THR A 26 -0.45 -40.06 12.37
CA THR A 26 0.88 -40.26 12.98
C THR A 26 1.85 -39.13 12.63
N TYR A 27 1.79 -38.62 11.39
CA TYR A 27 2.70 -37.59 10.90
C TYR A 27 2.03 -36.21 10.76
N ALA A 28 0.80 -36.02 11.23
CA ALA A 28 0.03 -34.79 11.06
C ALA A 28 0.81 -33.57 11.58
N SER A 29 1.43 -33.69 12.75
CA SER A 29 2.25 -32.63 13.35
C SER A 29 3.49 -32.31 12.52
N ALA A 30 4.18 -33.32 11.99
CA ALA A 30 5.35 -33.16 11.13
C ALA A 30 4.98 -32.55 9.76
N PHE A 31 3.86 -32.96 9.17
CA PHE A 31 3.33 -32.39 7.93
C PHE A 31 2.87 -30.94 8.12
N LEU A 32 2.15 -30.63 9.20
CA LEU A 32 1.72 -29.27 9.52
C LEU A 32 2.93 -28.36 9.79
N PHE A 33 3.93 -28.86 10.52
CA PHE A 33 5.17 -28.14 10.76
C PHE A 33 5.95 -27.92 9.45
N GLY A 34 6.08 -28.95 8.61
CA GLY A 34 6.74 -28.86 7.31
C GLY A 34 6.03 -27.89 6.36
N ALA A 35 4.70 -27.96 6.25
CA ALA A 35 3.90 -27.04 5.47
C ALA A 35 3.98 -25.61 6.00
N GLY A 36 3.96 -25.43 7.32
CA GLY A 36 4.15 -24.14 7.98
C GLY A 36 5.54 -23.55 7.72
N ALA A 37 6.59 -24.36 7.81
CA ALA A 37 7.97 -23.94 7.54
C ALA A 37 8.17 -23.56 6.07
N VAL A 38 7.63 -24.36 5.13
CA VAL A 38 7.67 -24.04 3.69
C VAL A 38 6.89 -22.75 3.42
N GLY A 39 5.70 -22.60 4.00
CA GLY A 39 4.89 -21.37 3.90
C GLY A 39 5.62 -20.15 4.45
N ALA A 40 6.28 -20.27 5.60
CA ALA A 40 7.07 -19.20 6.20
C ALA A 40 8.29 -18.82 5.35
N VAL A 41 9.02 -19.80 4.80
CA VAL A 41 10.14 -19.53 3.88
C VAL A 41 9.65 -18.87 2.59
N LEU A 42 8.51 -19.29 2.05
CA LEU A 42 7.89 -18.65 0.88
C LEU A 42 7.46 -17.20 1.19
N ALA A 43 6.86 -16.97 2.36
CA ALA A 43 6.48 -15.63 2.81
C ALA A 43 7.71 -14.73 3.02
N ILE A 44 8.76 -15.22 3.67
CA ILE A 44 10.01 -14.48 3.92
C ILE A 44 10.75 -14.20 2.62
N THR A 45 10.85 -15.17 1.71
CA THR A 45 11.50 -14.97 0.40
C THR A 45 10.71 -14.02 -0.48
N MET A 46 9.38 -14.09 -0.47
CA MET A 46 8.54 -13.09 -1.13
C MET A 46 8.70 -11.70 -0.50
N LEU A 47 8.76 -11.60 0.83
CA LEU A 47 8.98 -10.34 1.56
C LEU A 47 10.38 -9.74 1.31
N ALA A 48 11.43 -10.57 1.26
CA ALA A 48 12.79 -10.13 0.97
C ALA A 48 12.95 -9.68 -0.49
N LYS A 49 12.35 -10.42 -1.43
CA LYS A 49 12.30 -10.03 -2.85
C LYS A 49 11.41 -8.80 -3.07
N PHE A 50 10.41 -8.62 -2.22
CA PHE A 50 9.54 -7.45 -2.15
C PHE A 50 10.30 -6.19 -1.70
N LEU A 51 11.03 -6.26 -0.58
CA LEU A 51 11.85 -5.14 -0.06
C LEU A 51 12.94 -4.70 -1.06
N ARG A 52 13.45 -5.63 -1.89
CA ARG A 52 14.50 -5.34 -2.87
C ARG A 52 14.06 -4.63 -4.17
N THR A 53 12.77 -4.59 -4.52
CA THR A 53 12.35 -4.26 -5.90
C THR A 53 11.77 -2.85 -6.12
N GLY A 54 11.77 -1.96 -5.12
CA GLY A 54 11.36 -0.54 -5.27
C GLY A 54 9.88 -0.27 -5.60
N HIS A 55 9.13 -1.30 -6.01
CA HIS A 55 7.67 -1.27 -6.24
C HIS A 55 6.89 -1.62 -4.98
N ALA A 56 7.41 -1.20 -3.81
CA ALA A 56 6.92 -1.63 -2.51
C ALA A 56 5.41 -1.33 -2.35
N HIS A 57 4.94 -0.17 -2.81
CA HIS A 57 3.53 0.20 -2.68
C HIS A 57 2.55 -0.77 -3.40
N LYS A 58 2.82 -1.19 -4.64
CA LYS A 58 1.93 -2.11 -5.39
C LYS A 58 1.97 -3.54 -4.84
N LYS A 59 3.14 -4.01 -4.42
CA LYS A 59 3.29 -5.38 -3.92
C LYS A 59 2.90 -5.53 -2.44
N LEU A 60 3.00 -4.47 -1.62
CA LEU A 60 2.53 -4.47 -0.22
C LEU A 60 1.00 -4.60 -0.20
N GLY A 61 0.32 -3.93 -1.15
CA GLY A 61 -1.12 -4.07 -1.33
C GLY A 61 -1.54 -5.52 -1.63
N ASN A 62 -0.82 -6.23 -2.50
CA ASN A 62 -1.11 -7.64 -2.78
C ASN A 62 -0.85 -8.53 -1.56
N LEU A 63 0.23 -8.28 -0.80
CA LEU A 63 0.52 -9.03 0.42
C LEU A 63 -0.53 -8.80 1.50
N ALA A 64 -0.95 -7.54 1.70
CA ALA A 64 -2.01 -7.19 2.64
C ALA A 64 -3.34 -7.89 2.30
N VAL A 65 -3.68 -7.97 1.00
CA VAL A 65 -4.87 -8.70 0.53
C VAL A 65 -4.73 -10.19 0.82
N LEU A 66 -3.58 -10.81 0.53
CA LEU A 66 -3.34 -12.23 0.81
C LEU A 66 -3.46 -12.55 2.30
N LEU A 67 -2.89 -11.70 3.17
CA LEU A 67 -2.99 -11.88 4.63
C LEU A 67 -4.43 -11.70 5.13
N ALA A 68 -5.14 -10.69 4.64
CA ALA A 68 -6.53 -10.44 5.01
C ALA A 68 -7.47 -11.57 4.56
N THR A 69 -7.28 -12.07 3.34
CA THR A 69 -7.95 -13.27 2.79
C THR A 69 -7.60 -14.51 3.62
N GLY A 70 -6.33 -14.69 3.99
CA GLY A 70 -5.90 -15.82 4.82
C GLY A 70 -6.61 -15.84 6.18
N PHE A 71 -6.69 -14.66 6.83
CA PHE A 71 -7.38 -14.51 8.09
C PHE A 71 -8.91 -14.73 7.96
N ALA A 72 -9.51 -14.28 6.85
CA ALA A 72 -10.92 -14.57 6.57
C ALA A 72 -11.18 -16.06 6.35
N MET A 73 -10.29 -16.75 5.61
CA MET A 73 -10.35 -18.19 5.40
C MET A 73 -10.25 -18.98 6.69
N GLU A 74 -9.37 -18.59 7.61
CA GLU A 74 -9.25 -19.23 8.93
C GLU A 74 -10.59 -19.18 9.69
N GLY A 75 -11.22 -17.99 9.75
CA GLY A 75 -12.52 -17.83 10.41
C GLY A 75 -13.62 -18.66 9.73
N MET A 76 -13.70 -18.65 8.40
CA MET A 76 -14.67 -19.48 7.67
C MET A 76 -14.42 -20.98 7.85
N PHE A 77 -13.15 -21.39 7.93
CA PHE A 77 -12.76 -22.78 8.13
C PHE A 77 -13.16 -23.29 9.52
N GLU A 78 -12.98 -22.46 10.55
CA GLU A 78 -13.43 -22.77 11.91
C GLU A 78 -14.94 -22.99 11.96
N VAL A 79 -15.73 -22.13 11.30
CA VAL A 79 -17.19 -22.30 11.18
C VAL A 79 -17.53 -23.59 10.42
N ALA A 80 -16.89 -23.81 9.27
CA ALA A 80 -17.14 -24.97 8.44
C ALA A 80 -16.86 -26.29 9.17
N ARG A 81 -15.76 -26.36 9.94
CA ARG A 81 -15.37 -27.58 10.68
C ARG A 81 -16.13 -27.76 11.99
N HIS A 82 -16.31 -26.71 12.78
CA HIS A 82 -16.82 -26.86 14.14
C HIS A 82 -18.32 -26.57 14.28
N ARG A 83 -18.93 -25.78 13.39
CA ARG A 83 -20.36 -25.43 13.46
C ARG A 83 -21.21 -26.19 12.44
N LEU A 84 -20.67 -26.39 11.24
CA LEU A 84 -21.35 -27.10 10.15
C LEU A 84 -20.95 -28.58 10.04
N ASP A 85 -19.97 -29.02 10.84
CA ASP A 85 -19.43 -30.38 10.88
C ASP A 85 -19.06 -30.92 9.49
N LEU A 86 -18.54 -30.05 8.63
CA LEU A 86 -18.12 -30.43 7.29
C LEU A 86 -16.83 -31.25 7.36
N THR A 87 -16.68 -32.21 6.44
CA THR A 87 -15.41 -32.93 6.27
C THR A 87 -14.30 -31.93 5.91
N LEU A 88 -13.05 -32.25 6.26
CA LEU A 88 -11.90 -31.37 6.02
C LEU A 88 -11.83 -30.90 4.56
N ALA A 89 -12.04 -31.82 3.61
CA ALA A 89 -12.04 -31.52 2.18
C ALA A 89 -13.16 -30.54 1.81
N LEU A 90 -14.38 -30.74 2.31
CA LEU A 90 -15.51 -29.87 2.00
C LEU A 90 -15.36 -28.48 2.64
N ALA A 91 -14.79 -28.40 3.85
CA ALA A 91 -14.49 -27.13 4.51
C ALA A 91 -13.46 -26.30 3.72
N VAL A 92 -12.41 -26.95 3.19
CA VAL A 92 -11.41 -26.28 2.33
C VAL A 92 -12.05 -25.79 1.03
N VAL A 93 -12.87 -26.63 0.36
CA VAL A 93 -13.58 -26.24 -0.87
C VAL A 93 -14.55 -25.07 -0.61
N PHE A 94 -15.28 -25.12 0.50
CA PHE A 94 -16.19 -24.05 0.92
C PHE A 94 -15.45 -22.71 1.06
N CYS A 95 -14.35 -22.68 1.83
CA CYS A 95 -13.55 -21.47 2.01
C CYS A 95 -12.92 -20.99 0.70
N ALA A 96 -12.36 -21.91 -0.09
CA ALA A 96 -11.74 -21.59 -1.37
C ALA A 96 -12.72 -20.98 -2.36
N THR A 97 -14.00 -21.37 -2.34
CA THR A 97 -15.01 -20.86 -3.27
C THR A 97 -15.22 -19.36 -3.12
N PHE A 98 -15.28 -18.83 -1.89
CA PHE A 98 -15.43 -17.38 -1.64
C PHE A 98 -14.20 -16.60 -2.12
N GLU A 99 -13.00 -17.10 -1.84
CA GLU A 99 -11.77 -16.42 -2.23
C GLU A 99 -11.51 -16.48 -3.74
N ILE A 100 -11.80 -17.61 -4.40
CA ILE A 100 -11.74 -17.73 -5.86
C ILE A 100 -12.75 -16.77 -6.51
N LEU A 101 -13.96 -16.67 -5.97
CA LEU A 101 -14.98 -15.77 -6.49
C LEU A 101 -14.58 -14.30 -6.32
N ALA A 102 -14.08 -13.91 -5.14
CA ALA A 102 -13.57 -12.57 -4.88
C ALA A 102 -12.39 -12.24 -5.82
N ALA A 103 -11.42 -13.14 -5.91
CA ALA A 103 -10.25 -12.99 -6.78
C ALA A 103 -10.67 -12.88 -8.27
N TRP A 104 -11.61 -13.71 -8.71
CA TRP A 104 -12.11 -13.67 -10.08
C TRP A 104 -12.81 -12.34 -10.39
N LEU A 105 -13.66 -11.83 -9.50
CA LEU A 105 -14.41 -10.58 -9.72
C LEU A 105 -13.49 -9.37 -9.90
N GLY A 106 -12.47 -9.20 -9.06
CA GLY A 106 -11.56 -8.08 -9.25
C GLY A 106 -10.44 -8.32 -10.27
N ALA A 107 -10.10 -9.57 -10.60
CA ALA A 107 -9.32 -9.86 -11.81
C ALA A 107 -10.08 -9.43 -13.06
N LEU A 108 -11.39 -9.70 -13.12
CA LEU A 108 -12.27 -9.27 -14.20
C LEU A 108 -12.42 -7.74 -14.24
N ALA A 109 -12.57 -7.08 -13.09
CA ALA A 109 -12.58 -5.62 -12.98
C ALA A 109 -11.26 -5.02 -13.52
N ARG A 110 -10.12 -5.59 -13.15
CA ARG A 110 -8.80 -5.16 -13.64
C ARG A 110 -8.65 -5.40 -15.13
N HIS A 111 -9.10 -6.55 -15.65
CA HIS A 111 -9.03 -6.88 -17.07
C HIS A 111 -9.88 -5.94 -17.91
N LYS A 112 -11.16 -5.74 -17.53
CA LYS A 112 -12.06 -4.80 -18.23
C LYS A 112 -11.49 -3.39 -18.28
N ARG A 113 -10.88 -2.95 -17.18
CA ARG A 113 -10.26 -1.63 -17.09
C ARG A 113 -8.98 -1.46 -17.90
N LYS A 114 -8.24 -2.55 -18.14
CA LYS A 114 -7.09 -2.55 -19.06
C LYS A 114 -7.54 -2.43 -20.52
N LEU A 115 -8.68 -3.02 -20.86
CA LEU A 115 -9.24 -2.94 -22.22
C LEU A 115 -9.87 -1.58 -22.50
N ASP A 116 -10.59 -1.03 -21.51
CA ASP A 116 -11.24 0.27 -21.62
C ASP A 116 -11.04 1.07 -20.31
N PRO A 117 -10.24 2.16 -20.34
CA PRO A 117 -10.01 3.01 -19.18
C PRO A 117 -11.28 3.65 -18.60
N LEU A 118 -12.34 3.78 -19.40
CA LEU A 118 -13.63 4.38 -19.04
C LEU A 118 -14.69 3.35 -18.69
N ALA A 119 -14.39 2.05 -18.74
CA ALA A 119 -15.34 1.00 -18.43
C ALA A 119 -15.92 1.15 -17.01
N ASP A 120 -17.23 1.02 -16.90
CA ASP A 120 -17.91 0.96 -15.61
C ASP A 120 -17.57 -0.35 -14.89
N ILE A 121 -16.65 -0.25 -13.93
CA ILE A 121 -16.25 -1.38 -13.06
C ILE A 121 -17.15 -1.53 -11.84
N ALA A 122 -18.15 -0.66 -11.64
CA ALA A 122 -18.95 -0.63 -10.42
C ALA A 122 -19.65 -1.98 -10.16
N ARG A 123 -20.21 -2.62 -11.20
CA ARG A 123 -20.90 -3.91 -11.06
C ARG A 123 -20.00 -5.01 -10.50
N TYR A 124 -18.76 -5.10 -10.96
CA TYR A 124 -17.81 -6.12 -10.47
C TYR A 124 -17.34 -5.82 -9.04
N MET A 125 -17.16 -4.54 -8.72
CA MET A 125 -16.77 -4.13 -7.38
C MET A 125 -17.92 -4.31 -6.37
N SER A 126 -19.17 -4.05 -6.76
CA SER A 126 -20.34 -4.38 -5.95
C SER A 126 -20.41 -5.88 -5.65
N GLY A 127 -20.11 -6.73 -6.65
CA GLY A 127 -19.99 -8.18 -6.44
C GLY A 127 -18.88 -8.53 -5.44
N LEU A 128 -17.69 -7.94 -5.60
CA LEU A 128 -16.56 -8.15 -4.69
C LEU A 128 -16.91 -7.76 -3.24
N TRP A 129 -17.56 -6.61 -3.06
CA TRP A 129 -18.01 -6.15 -1.74
C TRP A 129 -19.08 -7.05 -1.14
N ALA A 130 -20.03 -7.54 -1.94
CA ALA A 130 -21.02 -8.50 -1.46
C ALA A 130 -20.35 -9.79 -0.96
N VAL A 131 -19.39 -10.33 -1.72
CA VAL A 131 -18.64 -11.53 -1.33
C VAL A 131 -17.82 -11.27 -0.06
N ALA A 132 -17.12 -10.13 0.03
CA ALA A 132 -16.33 -9.77 1.21
C ALA A 132 -17.17 -9.57 2.48
N ILE A 133 -18.36 -8.97 2.36
CA ILE A 133 -19.28 -8.79 3.50
C ILE A 133 -19.83 -10.15 3.94
N VAL A 134 -20.26 -10.99 2.99
CA VAL A 134 -20.78 -12.33 3.31
C VAL A 134 -19.70 -13.20 3.95
N SER A 135 -18.48 -13.21 3.41
CA SER A 135 -17.37 -13.97 4.02
C SER A 135 -17.02 -13.43 5.41
N GLY A 136 -17.02 -12.11 5.59
CA GLY A 136 -16.84 -11.48 6.90
C GLY A 136 -17.90 -11.89 7.90
N ILE A 137 -19.19 -11.85 7.54
CA ILE A 137 -20.30 -12.28 8.40
C ILE A 137 -20.15 -13.74 8.79
N ILE A 138 -19.78 -14.62 7.87
CA ILE A 138 -19.55 -16.04 8.17
C ILE A 138 -18.38 -16.16 9.15
N ALA A 139 -17.22 -15.59 8.85
CA ALA A 139 -16.02 -15.67 9.68
C ALA A 139 -16.26 -15.14 11.11
N CYS A 140 -17.05 -14.09 11.27
CA CYS A 140 -17.45 -13.54 12.57
C CYS A 140 -18.11 -14.54 13.50
N THR A 141 -18.88 -15.51 12.97
CA THR A 141 -19.63 -16.45 13.80
C THR A 141 -18.74 -17.42 14.59
N ALA A 142 -17.45 -17.49 14.25
CA ALA A 142 -16.47 -18.25 15.00
C ALA A 142 -15.67 -17.42 16.03
N GLY A 143 -15.90 -16.10 16.11
CA GLY A 143 -15.18 -15.26 17.08
C GLY A 143 -15.62 -15.53 18.52
N ASN A 144 -14.66 -15.67 19.44
CA ASN A 144 -14.92 -15.95 20.85
C ASN A 144 -15.12 -14.68 21.69
N ASN A 145 -14.78 -13.52 21.14
CA ASN A 145 -14.95 -12.22 21.77
C ASN A 145 -15.30 -11.14 20.72
N LEU A 146 -15.86 -10.02 21.18
CA LEU A 146 -16.30 -8.93 20.28
C LEU A 146 -15.15 -8.39 19.41
N THR A 147 -13.93 -8.32 19.93
CA THR A 147 -12.76 -7.82 19.18
C THR A 147 -12.43 -8.75 18.02
N GLU A 148 -12.42 -10.06 18.24
CA GLU A 148 -12.19 -11.08 17.22
C GLU A 148 -13.31 -11.08 16.17
N VAL A 149 -14.57 -10.96 16.60
CA VAL A 149 -15.72 -10.79 15.70
C VAL A 149 -15.52 -9.57 14.80
N LEU A 150 -15.18 -8.41 15.36
CA LEU A 150 -14.95 -7.20 14.57
C LEU A 150 -13.76 -7.32 13.61
N LEU A 151 -12.65 -7.93 14.05
CA LEU A 151 -11.49 -8.16 13.19
C LEU A 151 -11.81 -9.10 12.02
N ARG A 152 -12.56 -10.17 12.27
CA ARG A 152 -12.99 -11.12 11.24
C ARG A 152 -13.98 -10.50 10.25
N LEU A 153 -14.81 -9.56 10.69
CA LEU A 153 -15.71 -8.80 9.80
C LEU A 153 -14.94 -7.85 8.88
N VAL A 154 -14.00 -7.10 9.47
CA VAL A 154 -13.30 -6.00 8.80
C VAL A 154 -12.23 -6.52 7.85
N SER A 155 -11.60 -7.66 8.13
CA SER A 155 -10.50 -8.20 7.32
C SER A 155 -10.84 -8.37 5.82
N PRO A 156 -11.88 -9.14 5.42
CA PRO A 156 -12.23 -9.27 4.00
C PRO A 156 -12.69 -7.94 3.39
N CYS A 157 -13.33 -7.06 4.17
CA CYS A 157 -13.68 -5.71 3.71
C CYS A 157 -12.42 -4.86 3.42
N ALA A 158 -11.39 -4.98 4.25
CA ALA A 158 -10.12 -4.30 4.06
C ALA A 158 -9.38 -4.82 2.82
N ALA A 159 -9.40 -6.14 2.57
CA ALA A 159 -8.91 -6.72 1.31
C ALA A 159 -9.64 -6.13 0.09
N GLY A 160 -10.98 -6.07 0.15
CA GLY A 160 -11.80 -5.44 -0.88
C GLY A 160 -11.45 -3.96 -1.11
N LEU A 161 -11.20 -3.21 -0.02
CA LEU A 161 -10.77 -1.81 -0.08
C LEU A 161 -9.41 -1.65 -0.75
N VAL A 162 -8.42 -2.47 -0.38
CA VAL A 162 -7.08 -2.42 -0.98
C VAL A 162 -7.14 -2.74 -2.48
N TRP A 163 -8.00 -3.69 -2.88
CA TRP A 163 -8.27 -3.96 -4.30
C TRP A 163 -8.90 -2.77 -5.01
N TRP A 164 -9.88 -2.13 -4.39
CA TRP A 164 -10.50 -0.91 -4.92
C TRP A 164 -9.48 0.21 -5.10
N ILE A 165 -8.64 0.49 -4.09
CA ILE A 165 -7.61 1.52 -4.16
C ILE A 165 -6.61 1.20 -5.27
N ASN A 166 -6.14 -0.05 -5.38
CA ASN A 166 -5.21 -0.45 -6.44
C ASN A 166 -5.82 -0.32 -7.84
N LEU A 167 -7.10 -0.65 -8.00
CA LEU A 167 -7.80 -0.40 -9.26
C LEU A 167 -7.88 1.09 -9.54
N MET A 168 -8.22 1.91 -8.56
CA MET A 168 -8.40 3.35 -8.72
C MET A 168 -7.10 4.13 -8.91
N ALA A 169 -5.98 3.65 -8.36
CA ALA A 169 -4.66 4.25 -8.49
C ALA A 169 -4.15 4.27 -9.95
N ASP A 170 -4.56 3.30 -10.77
CA ASP A 170 -4.20 3.26 -12.19
C ASP A 170 -5.11 4.17 -13.07
N ARG A 171 -5.82 5.17 -12.50
CA ARG A 171 -6.52 6.19 -13.32
C ARG A 171 -5.50 7.17 -13.91
N PRO A 172 -5.44 7.34 -15.24
CA PRO A 172 -4.63 8.41 -15.82
C PRO A 172 -5.16 9.77 -15.34
N ALA A 173 -4.29 10.55 -14.71
CA ALA A 173 -4.58 11.90 -14.20
C ALA A 173 -5.03 12.87 -15.30
N THR A 174 -4.78 12.53 -16.56
CA THR A 174 -5.03 13.34 -17.75
C THR A 174 -6.42 13.20 -18.36
N THR A 175 -7.28 12.31 -17.84
CA THR A 175 -8.68 12.24 -18.31
C THR A 175 -9.50 13.35 -17.65
N THR A 176 -9.46 14.55 -18.24
CA THR A 176 -10.18 15.76 -17.84
C THR A 176 -11.71 15.63 -17.93
N THR A 177 -12.23 14.55 -18.51
CA THR A 177 -13.63 14.16 -18.34
C THR A 177 -13.83 13.67 -16.92
N ARG A 178 -14.10 14.64 -16.03
CA ARG A 178 -14.46 14.42 -14.63
C ARG A 178 -15.47 13.27 -14.57
N PRO A 179 -15.21 12.23 -13.76
CA PRO A 179 -16.09 11.08 -13.69
C PRO A 179 -17.50 11.55 -13.34
N ARG A 180 -18.47 11.20 -14.18
CA ARG A 180 -19.90 11.35 -13.89
C ARG A 180 -20.13 10.68 -12.55
N SER A 181 -20.31 11.48 -11.50
CA SER A 181 -20.56 11.01 -10.15
C SER A 181 -21.85 10.20 -10.16
N THR A 182 -21.74 8.87 -10.16
CA THR A 182 -22.88 7.93 -10.06
C THR A 182 -23.35 7.72 -8.63
N TRP A 183 -22.66 8.31 -7.66
CA TRP A 183 -23.05 8.26 -6.26
C TRP A 183 -24.10 9.33 -5.99
N ILE A 184 -25.28 8.91 -5.54
CA ILE A 184 -26.36 9.79 -5.07
C ILE A 184 -25.94 10.50 -3.77
N TYR A 185 -25.08 9.84 -2.98
CA TYR A 185 -24.40 10.42 -1.84
C TYR A 185 -22.92 10.08 -1.94
N THR A 186 -22.10 11.07 -2.30
CA THR A 186 -20.66 10.95 -2.17
C THR A 186 -20.27 11.03 -0.69
N PRO A 187 -19.18 10.36 -0.25
CA PRO A 187 -18.65 10.56 1.10
C PRO A 187 -18.40 12.03 1.41
N ARG A 188 -18.03 12.82 0.38
CA ARG A 188 -17.94 14.27 0.46
C ARG A 188 -19.27 14.94 0.80
N GLU A 189 -20.39 14.56 0.20
CA GLU A 189 -21.73 15.06 0.57
C GLU A 189 -22.11 14.68 2.00
N ILE A 190 -21.80 13.46 2.45
CA ILE A 190 -22.02 13.07 3.85
C ILE A 190 -21.19 13.98 4.77
N CYS A 191 -19.92 14.19 4.45
CA CYS A 191 -19.05 15.10 5.22
C CYS A 191 -19.51 16.56 5.16
N ILE A 192 -20.01 17.06 4.02
CA ILE A 192 -20.56 18.42 3.90
C ILE A 192 -21.86 18.55 4.70
N ARG A 193 -22.74 17.54 4.64
CA ARG A 193 -24.02 17.52 5.36
C ARG A 193 -23.83 17.39 6.87
N LEU A 194 -22.79 16.65 7.29
CA LEU A 194 -22.29 16.61 8.66
C LEU A 194 -21.43 17.84 9.04
N LYS A 195 -21.28 18.83 8.14
CA LYS A 195 -20.47 20.04 8.32
C LYS A 195 -18.98 19.79 8.66
N LEU A 196 -18.46 18.62 8.32
CA LEU A 196 -17.06 18.23 8.51
C LEU A 196 -16.11 18.85 7.47
N ILE A 197 -16.64 19.26 6.30
CA ILE A 197 -15.85 19.83 5.19
C ILE A 197 -16.59 21.03 4.59
N ARG A 198 -15.86 22.12 4.27
CA ARG A 198 -16.42 23.27 3.53
C ARG A 198 -16.63 22.92 2.06
N PRO A 199 -17.77 23.27 1.45
CA PRO A 199 -17.97 23.09 0.01
C PRO A 199 -16.93 23.93 -0.76
N GLY A 200 -16.37 23.36 -1.83
CA GLY A 200 -15.49 24.12 -2.74
C GLY A 200 -16.31 24.96 -3.72
N GLU A 201 -15.66 25.54 -4.75
CA GLU A 201 -16.28 26.40 -5.78
C GLU A 201 -17.46 25.79 -6.57
N GLN A 202 -17.69 24.48 -6.48
CA GLN A 202 -18.90 23.87 -7.04
C GLN A 202 -20.01 23.91 -6.00
N ASP A 203 -20.92 24.86 -6.20
CA ASP A 203 -22.12 25.03 -5.40
C ASP A 203 -22.96 23.74 -5.42
N ILE A 204 -23.38 23.29 -4.24
CA ILE A 204 -24.19 22.07 -4.01
C ILE A 204 -25.46 22.11 -4.86
N ASN A 205 -25.95 23.32 -5.11
CA ASN A 205 -27.11 23.60 -5.95
C ASN A 205 -26.93 23.12 -7.40
N VAL A 206 -25.71 23.23 -7.97
CA VAL A 206 -25.43 22.82 -9.36
C VAL A 206 -25.50 21.30 -9.51
N ALA A 207 -24.93 20.55 -8.55
CA ALA A 207 -24.97 19.09 -8.58
C ALA A 207 -26.39 18.54 -8.35
N ALA A 208 -27.14 19.14 -7.42
CA ALA A 208 -28.54 18.81 -7.18
C ALA A 208 -29.41 19.08 -8.42
N ARG A 209 -29.18 20.22 -9.09
CA ARG A 209 -29.83 20.59 -10.36
C ARG A 209 -29.54 19.57 -11.45
N GLU A 210 -28.28 19.18 -11.65
CA GLU A 210 -27.90 18.20 -12.67
C GLU A 210 -28.46 16.78 -12.39
N HIS A 211 -28.52 16.37 -11.12
CA HIS A 211 -29.15 15.11 -10.73
C HIS A 211 -30.66 15.10 -11.02
N ARG A 212 -31.33 16.23 -10.77
CA ARG A 212 -32.77 16.42 -11.05
C ARG A 212 -33.03 16.35 -12.56
N VAL A 213 -32.26 17.07 -13.38
CA VAL A 213 -32.30 17.00 -14.85
C VAL A 213 -32.15 15.56 -15.35
N ASN A 214 -31.13 14.83 -14.89
CA ASN A 214 -30.87 13.44 -15.33
C ASN A 214 -31.96 12.45 -14.88
N THR A 215 -32.62 12.72 -13.75
CA THR A 215 -33.73 11.89 -13.26
C THR A 215 -34.98 12.13 -14.08
N MET A 216 -35.30 13.40 -14.39
CA MET A 216 -36.41 13.77 -15.26
C MET A 216 -36.23 13.20 -16.68
N LEU A 217 -35.02 13.28 -17.25
CA LEU A 217 -34.72 12.68 -18.56
C LEU A 217 -34.94 11.16 -18.59
N ARG A 218 -34.55 10.43 -17.53
CA ARG A 218 -34.78 8.98 -17.44
C ARG A 218 -36.26 8.64 -17.31
N VAL A 219 -37.01 9.41 -16.53
CA VAL A 219 -38.46 9.23 -16.39
C VAL A 219 -39.17 9.55 -17.70
N ALA A 220 -38.79 10.62 -18.39
CA ALA A 220 -39.32 11.01 -19.71
C ALA A 220 -39.04 9.95 -20.78
N ALA A 221 -37.80 9.44 -20.87
CA ALA A 221 -37.47 8.36 -21.80
C ALA A 221 -38.21 7.04 -21.48
N GLY A 222 -38.41 6.75 -20.19
CA GLY A 222 -39.23 5.62 -19.74
C GLY A 222 -40.71 5.77 -20.11
N LEU A 223 -41.23 7.00 -20.17
CA LEU A 223 -42.62 7.28 -20.53
C LEU A 223 -42.93 6.87 -21.99
N VAL A 224 -41.98 7.08 -22.90
CA VAL A 224 -42.11 6.73 -24.33
C VAL A 224 -42.26 5.22 -24.55
N THR A 225 -41.66 4.43 -23.67
CA THR A 225 -41.56 2.97 -23.82
C THR A 225 -42.46 2.21 -22.84
N ALA A 226 -43.19 2.91 -21.97
CA ALA A 226 -44.00 2.30 -20.93
C ALA A 226 -45.40 1.92 -21.43
N ASP A 227 -45.94 0.82 -20.87
CA ASP A 227 -47.37 0.50 -20.98
C ASP A 227 -48.25 1.59 -20.31
N PRO A 228 -49.57 1.64 -20.57
CA PRO A 228 -50.44 2.71 -20.08
C PRO A 228 -50.44 2.88 -18.55
N VAL A 229 -50.36 1.77 -17.81
CA VAL A 229 -50.44 1.77 -16.34
C VAL A 229 -49.13 2.30 -15.72
N ARG A 230 -48.00 1.87 -16.26
CA ARG A 230 -46.67 2.34 -15.88
C ARG A 230 -46.43 3.78 -16.37
N GLY A 231 -46.98 4.13 -17.53
CA GLY A 231 -46.97 5.47 -18.10
C GLY A 231 -47.61 6.48 -17.17
N GLN A 232 -48.80 6.18 -16.61
CA GLN A 232 -49.47 7.09 -15.68
C GLN A 232 -48.66 7.33 -14.40
N LYS A 233 -48.04 6.29 -13.82
CA LYS A 233 -47.14 6.43 -12.66
C LYS A 233 -45.89 7.25 -12.97
N LEU A 234 -45.33 7.10 -14.17
CA LEU A 234 -44.16 7.86 -14.60
C LEU A 234 -44.52 9.32 -14.90
N ALA A 235 -45.71 9.59 -15.47
CA ALA A 235 -46.23 10.94 -15.67
C ALA A 235 -46.44 11.67 -14.34
N ASP A 236 -47.07 11.02 -13.35
CA ASP A 236 -47.21 11.56 -11.99
C ASP A 236 -45.86 11.82 -11.32
N LYS A 237 -44.89 10.94 -11.55
CA LYS A 237 -43.53 11.12 -11.03
C LYS A 237 -42.82 12.29 -11.72
N LEU A 238 -43.02 12.48 -13.02
CA LEU A 238 -42.46 13.58 -13.78
C LEU A 238 -43.08 14.92 -13.37
N SER A 239 -44.40 14.96 -13.16
CA SER A 239 -45.10 16.17 -12.71
C SER A 239 -44.64 16.63 -11.34
N ARG A 240 -44.45 15.69 -10.40
CA ARG A 240 -43.87 15.98 -9.06
C ARG A 240 -42.42 16.46 -9.11
N LEU A 241 -41.63 15.99 -10.07
CA LEU A 241 -40.25 16.44 -10.25
C LEU A 241 -40.16 17.81 -10.94
N ALA A 242 -41.18 18.17 -11.71
CA ALA A 242 -41.26 19.43 -12.46
C ALA A 242 -41.78 20.62 -11.63
N THR A 243 -42.33 20.40 -10.44
CA THR A 243 -43.08 21.43 -9.69
C THR A 243 -42.21 22.55 -9.12
N ASP A 244 -40.89 22.34 -8.99
CA ASP A 244 -40.03 23.20 -8.16
C ASP A 244 -39.06 24.11 -8.93
N ASP A 245 -38.86 23.96 -10.24
CA ASP A 245 -37.80 24.70 -10.96
C ASP A 245 -38.00 24.75 -12.49
N GLU A 246 -38.53 25.85 -13.02
CA GLU A 246 -38.87 26.02 -14.44
C GLU A 246 -37.64 25.94 -15.37
N ASP A 247 -36.47 26.37 -14.87
CA ASP A 247 -35.19 26.29 -15.60
C ASP A 247 -34.76 24.84 -15.83
N VAL A 248 -35.03 23.94 -14.86
CA VAL A 248 -34.74 22.52 -14.97
C VAL A 248 -35.65 21.86 -16.01
N VAL A 249 -36.93 22.23 -16.04
CA VAL A 249 -37.90 21.71 -17.02
C VAL A 249 -37.49 22.11 -18.43
N THR A 250 -37.11 23.38 -18.62
CA THR A 250 -36.67 23.91 -19.92
C THR A 250 -35.42 23.19 -20.42
N GLU A 251 -34.43 22.99 -19.55
CA GLU A 251 -33.21 22.26 -19.89
C GLU A 251 -33.47 20.78 -20.24
N VAL A 252 -34.37 20.11 -19.51
CA VAL A 252 -34.78 18.73 -19.79
C VAL A 252 -35.46 18.64 -21.16
N ALA A 253 -36.37 19.56 -21.47
CA ALA A 253 -37.07 19.62 -22.76
C ALA A 253 -36.11 19.86 -23.94
N GLU A 254 -35.09 20.69 -23.75
CA GLU A 254 -34.08 20.98 -24.77
C GLU A 254 -33.15 19.77 -25.01
N ARG A 255 -32.66 19.13 -23.94
CA ARG A 255 -31.82 17.93 -24.03
C ARG A 255 -32.58 16.75 -24.65
N TYR A 256 -33.86 16.60 -24.31
CA TYR A 256 -34.72 15.55 -24.88
C TYR A 256 -34.95 15.76 -26.37
N ARG A 257 -35.27 16.99 -26.81
CA ARG A 257 -35.41 17.34 -28.25
C ARG A 257 -34.14 17.00 -29.03
N ARG A 258 -32.96 17.39 -28.53
CA ARG A 258 -31.67 17.06 -29.15
C ARG A 258 -31.46 15.54 -29.29
N GLY A 259 -31.85 14.76 -28.29
CA GLY A 259 -31.77 13.29 -28.34
C GLY A 259 -32.69 12.66 -29.39
N ALA A 260 -33.92 13.15 -29.51
CA ALA A 260 -34.90 12.67 -30.49
C ALA A 260 -34.42 12.89 -31.93
N THR A 261 -33.86 14.07 -32.23
CA THR A 261 -33.30 14.37 -33.56
C THR A 261 -32.16 13.42 -33.95
N VAL A 262 -31.31 13.03 -32.99
CA VAL A 262 -30.22 12.07 -33.23
C VAL A 262 -30.77 10.67 -33.48
N GLN A 263 -31.83 10.26 -32.77
CA GLN A 263 -32.46 8.96 -32.95
C GLN A 263 -33.13 8.84 -34.33
N GLU A 264 -33.80 9.88 -34.80
CA GLU A 264 -34.44 9.93 -36.12
C GLU A 264 -33.42 9.81 -37.27
N GLN A 265 -32.27 10.47 -37.13
CA GLN A 265 -31.15 10.36 -38.08
C GLN A 265 -30.53 8.95 -38.15
N ILE A 266 -30.63 8.17 -37.07
CA ILE A 266 -30.05 6.81 -37.01
C ILE A 266 -31.05 5.76 -37.51
N PHE A 267 -32.34 5.85 -37.12
CA PHE A 267 -33.34 4.84 -37.48
C PHE A 267 -33.94 5.01 -38.88
N GLY A 268 -33.99 6.23 -39.41
CA GLY A 268 -34.41 6.47 -40.80
C GLY A 268 -33.51 5.79 -41.84
N ARG A 269 -32.32 5.32 -41.42
CA ARG A 269 -31.31 4.71 -42.28
C ARG A 269 -31.40 3.18 -42.40
N ILE A 270 -32.31 2.50 -41.68
CA ILE A 270 -32.24 1.03 -41.49
C ILE A 270 -33.48 0.23 -41.98
N LEU A 271 -34.63 0.85 -42.28
CA LEU A 271 -35.88 0.09 -42.54
C LEU A 271 -36.66 0.54 -43.78
N ILE A 272 -36.24 0.15 -44.99
CA ILE A 272 -37.13 0.13 -46.19
C ILE A 272 -36.78 -1.08 -47.10
N GLN A 273 -37.65 -2.11 -47.13
CA GLN A 273 -37.87 -3.03 -48.28
C GLN A 273 -39.27 -3.69 -48.18
N PRO A 274 -40.12 -3.63 -49.23
CA PRO A 274 -41.33 -4.46 -49.34
C PRO A 274 -41.32 -5.41 -50.56
N HIS A 275 -41.94 -6.59 -50.44
CA HIS A 275 -42.22 -7.54 -51.52
C HIS A 275 -43.73 -7.61 -51.84
N THR A 276 -44.11 -7.59 -53.13
CA THR A 276 -45.48 -7.82 -53.63
C THR A 276 -45.52 -8.99 -54.64
N ARG A 277 -46.60 -9.80 -54.61
CA ARG A 277 -46.88 -10.95 -55.50
C ARG A 277 -48.15 -10.70 -56.34
N LEU A 278 -48.15 -11.22 -57.58
CA LEU A 278 -49.17 -11.15 -58.63
C LEU A 278 -50.22 -12.29 -58.58
N THR A 279 -51.42 -12.04 -59.12
CA THR A 279 -52.49 -12.99 -59.48
C THR A 279 -52.77 -12.95 -61.00
N ALA A 280 -53.09 -14.10 -61.62
CA ALA A 280 -53.57 -14.20 -63.01
C ALA A 280 -54.68 -15.26 -63.14
N ALA A 281 -55.71 -14.97 -63.95
CA ALA A 281 -56.90 -15.79 -64.19
C ALA A 281 -57.06 -16.17 -65.69
N VAL A 282 -57.74 -17.30 -65.92
CA VAL A 282 -57.84 -18.10 -67.16
C VAL A 282 -59.11 -17.76 -67.99
N THR A 283 -59.03 -17.84 -69.32
CA THR A 283 -60.17 -17.80 -70.26
C THR A 283 -60.21 -19.05 -71.16
N VAL A 284 -61.42 -19.50 -71.55
CA VAL A 284 -61.69 -20.64 -72.45
C VAL A 284 -62.47 -20.17 -73.69
N PRO A 285 -62.24 -20.70 -74.92
CA PRO A 285 -62.85 -20.19 -76.16
C PRO A 285 -64.16 -20.89 -76.56
N ALA A 286 -65.07 -20.11 -77.13
CA ALA A 286 -66.37 -20.52 -77.66
C ALA A 286 -66.30 -20.88 -79.16
N ALA A 287 -66.25 -22.17 -79.48
CA ALA A 287 -66.27 -22.67 -80.87
C ALA A 287 -67.45 -23.62 -81.13
N TRP A 288 -68.65 -23.33 -80.60
CA TRP A 288 -69.73 -24.32 -80.52
C TRP A 288 -71.09 -23.97 -81.16
N TRP A 289 -71.24 -22.89 -81.96
CA TRP A 289 -72.58 -22.49 -82.41
C TRP A 289 -72.69 -21.99 -83.87
N GLU A 290 -72.24 -22.79 -84.85
CA GLU A 290 -72.65 -22.60 -86.25
C GLU A 290 -73.51 -23.75 -86.74
N GLY A 291 -74.82 -23.52 -86.73
CA GLY A 291 -75.77 -24.40 -87.39
C GLY A 291 -77.18 -24.14 -86.91
N ILE A 292 -78.05 -23.75 -87.84
CA ILE A 292 -79.49 -23.54 -87.68
C ILE A 292 -79.80 -22.12 -87.18
N LEU A 293 -80.47 -21.28 -88.01
CA LEU A 293 -81.75 -20.61 -87.69
C LEU A 293 -82.20 -19.57 -88.76
N PRO A 294 -83.53 -19.32 -88.94
CA PRO A 294 -84.12 -18.61 -90.08
C PRO A 294 -84.30 -17.09 -89.87
N HIS A 295 -84.52 -16.37 -90.98
CA HIS A 295 -84.42 -14.91 -91.20
C HIS A 295 -85.10 -13.91 -90.21
N ARG A 296 -85.99 -14.32 -89.28
CA ARG A 296 -86.46 -13.41 -88.20
C ARG A 296 -85.47 -13.28 -87.06
N ARG A 297 -84.55 -14.24 -86.88
CA ARG A 297 -83.44 -14.10 -85.93
C ARG A 297 -82.34 -13.17 -86.44
N VAL A 298 -82.21 -12.94 -87.75
CA VAL A 298 -81.18 -12.05 -88.31
C VAL A 298 -81.38 -10.59 -87.89
N ARG A 299 -82.62 -10.10 -87.72
CA ARG A 299 -82.85 -8.73 -87.19
C ARG A 299 -82.56 -8.60 -85.69
N ARG A 300 -82.87 -9.63 -84.89
CA ARG A 300 -82.45 -9.65 -83.47
C ARG A 300 -80.94 -9.83 -83.35
N LEU A 301 -80.32 -10.67 -84.20
CA LEU A 301 -78.88 -10.85 -84.29
C LEU A 301 -78.18 -9.60 -84.79
N ALA A 302 -78.77 -8.81 -85.69
CA ALA A 302 -78.20 -7.52 -86.11
C ALA A 302 -78.28 -6.47 -84.99
N ALA A 303 -79.36 -6.45 -84.20
CA ALA A 303 -79.43 -5.61 -83.00
C ALA A 303 -78.47 -6.08 -81.90
N VAL A 304 -78.32 -7.40 -81.72
CA VAL A 304 -77.34 -8.02 -80.81
C VAL A 304 -75.91 -7.76 -81.30
N LEU A 305 -75.63 -7.86 -82.60
CA LEU A 305 -74.33 -7.56 -83.19
C LEU A 305 -74.01 -6.07 -83.12
N ALA A 306 -74.99 -5.18 -83.25
CA ALA A 306 -74.78 -3.74 -83.06
C ALA A 306 -74.49 -3.41 -81.58
N THR A 307 -75.15 -4.11 -80.64
CA THR A 307 -74.82 -3.98 -79.21
C THR A 307 -73.50 -4.66 -78.86
N GLU A 308 -73.16 -5.78 -79.47
CA GLU A 308 -71.85 -6.43 -79.33
C GLU A 308 -70.74 -5.61 -79.97
N GLN A 309 -70.97 -4.92 -81.08
CA GLN A 309 -70.01 -3.98 -81.67
C GLN A 309 -69.84 -2.74 -80.80
N ALA A 310 -70.91 -2.21 -80.20
CA ALA A 310 -70.81 -1.13 -79.23
C ALA A 310 -70.06 -1.58 -77.95
N ASN A 311 -70.31 -2.80 -77.47
CA ASN A 311 -69.60 -3.39 -76.34
C ASN A 311 -68.14 -3.73 -76.68
N ALA A 312 -67.85 -4.16 -77.92
CA ALA A 312 -66.51 -4.39 -78.43
C ALA A 312 -65.72 -3.09 -78.56
N ALA A 313 -66.36 -2.01 -79.04
CA ALA A 313 -65.76 -0.69 -79.08
C ALA A 313 -65.50 -0.14 -77.66
N ALA A 314 -66.43 -0.34 -76.72
CA ALA A 314 -66.25 0.06 -75.33
C ALA A 314 -65.14 -0.75 -74.63
N THR A 315 -65.04 -2.05 -74.89
CA THR A 315 -63.96 -2.89 -74.34
C THR A 315 -62.61 -2.58 -74.95
N LEU A 316 -62.56 -2.24 -76.25
CA LEU A 316 -61.32 -1.82 -76.90
C LEU A 316 -60.86 -0.43 -76.41
N ALA A 317 -61.79 0.51 -76.19
CA ALA A 317 -61.50 1.80 -75.57
C ALA A 317 -61.02 1.64 -74.11
N ALA A 318 -61.63 0.72 -73.34
CA ALA A 318 -61.19 0.40 -71.98
C ALA A 318 -59.80 -0.27 -71.97
N ALA A 319 -59.53 -1.17 -72.92
CA ALA A 319 -58.22 -1.79 -73.08
C ALA A 319 -57.14 -0.75 -73.46
N HIS A 320 -57.45 0.19 -74.35
CA HIS A 320 -56.55 1.30 -74.70
C HIS A 320 -56.24 2.19 -73.49
N ALA A 321 -57.26 2.56 -72.71
CA ALA A 321 -57.08 3.33 -71.48
C ALA A 321 -56.23 2.58 -70.45
N GLU A 322 -56.36 1.26 -70.36
CA GLU A 322 -55.52 0.43 -69.48
C GLU A 322 -54.08 0.35 -69.96
N THR A 323 -53.83 0.21 -71.27
CA THR A 323 -52.47 0.27 -71.82
C THR A 323 -51.81 1.63 -71.60
N GLU A 324 -52.55 2.73 -71.69
CA GLU A 324 -52.02 4.06 -71.36
C GLU A 324 -51.65 4.17 -69.88
N ARG A 325 -52.50 3.68 -68.95
CA ARG A 325 -52.16 3.62 -67.52
C ARG A 325 -50.92 2.77 -67.26
N VAL A 326 -50.80 1.62 -67.89
CA VAL A 326 -49.65 0.73 -67.74
C VAL A 326 -48.38 1.39 -68.29
N SER A 327 -48.47 2.11 -69.42
CA SER A 327 -47.35 2.88 -69.95
C SER A 327 -46.91 4.01 -69.03
N GLY A 328 -47.86 4.72 -68.40
CA GLY A 328 -47.57 5.76 -67.41
C GLY A 328 -46.91 5.19 -66.16
N SER A 329 -47.40 4.06 -65.66
CA SER A 329 -46.80 3.35 -64.53
C SER A 329 -45.40 2.82 -64.84
N LEU A 330 -45.14 2.35 -66.06
CA LEU A 330 -43.80 1.94 -66.51
C LEU A 330 -42.83 3.12 -66.59
N ALA A 331 -43.30 4.29 -67.03
CA ALA A 331 -42.48 5.51 -67.04
C ALA A 331 -42.09 5.94 -65.62
N GLU A 332 -43.05 5.98 -64.69
CA GLU A 332 -42.77 6.28 -63.27
C GLU A 332 -41.82 5.25 -62.63
N MET A 333 -42.00 3.96 -62.91
CA MET A 333 -41.07 2.92 -62.41
C MET A 333 -39.65 3.09 -62.96
N THR A 334 -39.52 3.54 -64.22
CA THR A 334 -38.21 3.76 -64.83
C THR A 334 -37.50 4.96 -64.19
N GLU A 335 -38.22 6.05 -63.93
CA GLU A 335 -37.69 7.23 -63.23
C GLU A 335 -37.29 6.90 -61.76
N LEU A 336 -38.10 6.11 -61.06
CA LEU A 336 -37.77 5.61 -59.73
C LEU A 336 -36.53 4.71 -59.75
N PHE A 337 -36.38 3.87 -60.78
CA PHE A 337 -35.20 3.01 -60.92
C PHE A 337 -33.92 3.80 -61.21
N GLU A 338 -33.99 4.81 -62.08
CA GLU A 338 -32.85 5.69 -62.36
C GLU A 338 -32.45 6.48 -61.10
N THR A 339 -33.43 7.00 -60.36
CA THR A 339 -33.19 7.69 -59.08
C THR A 339 -32.51 6.76 -58.08
N ALA A 340 -33.07 5.56 -57.88
CA ALA A 340 -32.50 4.56 -56.96
C ALA A 340 -31.08 4.12 -57.39
N SER A 341 -30.83 4.00 -58.70
CA SER A 341 -29.51 3.64 -59.23
C SER A 341 -28.45 4.72 -58.96
N THR A 342 -28.80 6.00 -59.14
CA THR A 342 -27.88 7.10 -58.84
C THR A 342 -27.60 7.24 -57.35
N GLU A 343 -28.60 6.98 -56.50
CA GLU A 343 -28.42 6.96 -55.05
C GLU A 343 -27.51 5.81 -54.61
N ALA A 344 -27.72 4.61 -55.14
CA ALA A 344 -26.87 3.46 -54.89
C ALA A 344 -25.40 3.69 -55.32
N GLN A 345 -25.18 4.38 -56.46
CA GLN A 345 -23.82 4.78 -56.87
C GLN A 345 -23.18 5.77 -55.89
N ARG A 346 -23.91 6.79 -55.45
CA ARG A 346 -23.42 7.76 -54.45
C ARG A 346 -23.10 7.08 -53.12
N GLU A 347 -23.89 6.09 -52.71
CA GLU A 347 -23.61 5.32 -51.49
C GLU A 347 -22.37 4.43 -51.64
N SER A 348 -22.20 3.78 -52.80
CA SER A 348 -20.99 3.01 -53.12
C SER A 348 -19.72 3.87 -53.10
N GLU A 349 -19.79 5.08 -53.65
CA GLU A 349 -18.67 6.04 -53.61
C GLU A 349 -18.35 6.49 -52.18
N LYS A 350 -19.37 6.83 -51.38
CA LYS A 350 -19.21 7.16 -49.96
C LYS A 350 -18.61 6.00 -49.16
N ALA A 351 -19.04 4.77 -49.42
CA ALA A 351 -18.49 3.58 -48.77
C ALA A 351 -17.01 3.38 -49.15
N THR A 352 -16.65 3.60 -50.41
CA THR A 352 -15.27 3.50 -50.88
C THR A 352 -14.38 4.60 -50.26
N GLN A 353 -14.89 5.83 -50.15
CA GLN A 353 -14.19 6.93 -49.47
C GLN A 353 -14.00 6.63 -47.98
N ALA A 354 -15.03 6.12 -47.29
CA ALA A 354 -14.94 5.73 -45.89
C ALA A 354 -13.91 4.61 -45.66
N LEU A 355 -13.86 3.61 -46.56
CA LEU A 355 -12.87 2.54 -46.49
C LEU A 355 -11.44 3.06 -46.69
N ASN A 356 -11.24 4.00 -47.62
CA ASN A 356 -9.93 4.61 -47.84
C ASN A 356 -9.49 5.47 -46.65
N ALA A 357 -10.41 6.22 -46.04
CA ALA A 357 -10.14 6.98 -44.81
C ALA A 357 -9.77 6.04 -43.64
N GLN A 358 -10.47 4.92 -43.50
CA GLN A 358 -10.13 3.91 -42.50
C GLN A 358 -8.72 3.33 -42.73
N ARG A 359 -8.39 2.98 -43.98
CA ARG A 359 -7.04 2.48 -44.33
C ARG A 359 -5.94 3.51 -44.07
N ALA A 360 -6.20 4.80 -44.27
CA ALA A 360 -5.27 5.87 -43.92
C ALA A 360 -5.06 5.94 -42.40
N ALA A 361 -6.14 5.94 -41.62
CA ALA A 361 -6.05 5.93 -40.15
C ALA A 361 -5.33 4.68 -39.61
N GLU A 362 -5.51 3.52 -40.22
CA GLU A 362 -4.77 2.29 -39.86
C GLU A 362 -3.26 2.41 -40.14
N ARG A 363 -2.86 3.08 -41.23
CA ARG A 363 -1.44 3.36 -41.53
C ARG A 363 -0.84 4.29 -40.49
N ASP A 364 -1.51 5.39 -40.17
CA ASP A 364 -1.04 6.36 -39.16
C ASP A 364 -0.94 5.72 -37.77
N ALA A 365 -1.89 4.86 -37.42
CA ALA A 365 -1.86 4.08 -36.18
C ALA A 365 -0.70 3.07 -36.16
N SER A 366 -0.38 2.46 -37.31
CA SER A 366 0.76 1.53 -37.43
C SER A 366 2.11 2.25 -37.33
N GLU A 367 2.21 3.46 -37.86
CA GLU A 367 3.40 4.30 -37.76
C GLU A 367 3.62 4.78 -36.33
N SER A 368 2.55 5.25 -35.67
CA SER A 368 2.57 5.63 -34.25
C SER A 368 3.01 4.46 -33.36
N ARG A 369 2.58 3.22 -33.67
CA ARG A 369 3.03 2.01 -32.93
C ARG A 369 4.52 1.75 -33.12
N ARG A 370 5.05 1.88 -34.34
CA ARG A 370 6.48 1.72 -34.61
C ARG A 370 7.31 2.78 -33.90
N GLU A 371 6.83 4.02 -33.85
CA GLU A 371 7.51 5.09 -33.11
C GLU A 371 7.53 4.79 -31.59
N ILE A 372 6.40 4.36 -31.02
CA ILE A 372 6.34 3.95 -29.60
C ILE A 372 7.31 2.78 -29.32
N GLU A 373 7.38 1.79 -30.20
CA GLU A 373 8.32 0.66 -30.06
C GLU A 373 9.78 1.12 -30.13
N ARG A 374 10.10 2.05 -31.03
CA ARG A 374 11.43 2.66 -31.14
C ARG A 374 11.80 3.41 -29.86
N VAL A 375 10.92 4.29 -29.37
CA VAL A 375 11.15 5.05 -28.12
C VAL A 375 11.31 4.08 -26.94
N ARG A 376 10.51 3.02 -26.88
CA ARG A 376 10.63 2.00 -25.83
C ARG A 376 11.96 1.26 -25.87
N ALA A 377 12.48 0.95 -27.06
CA ALA A 377 13.80 0.35 -27.22
C ALA A 377 14.91 1.32 -26.78
N GLU A 378 14.82 2.59 -27.17
CA GLU A 378 15.78 3.64 -26.76
C GLU A 378 15.79 3.85 -25.24
N VAL A 379 14.62 3.87 -24.59
CA VAL A 379 14.49 3.96 -23.12
C VAL A 379 15.09 2.72 -22.44
N THR A 380 14.86 1.53 -22.99
CA THR A 380 15.41 0.29 -22.42
C THR A 380 16.94 0.30 -22.48
N ALA A 381 17.51 0.70 -23.62
CA ALA A 381 18.96 0.85 -23.78
C ALA A 381 19.55 1.95 -22.88
N ALA A 382 18.81 3.04 -22.62
CA ALA A 382 19.23 4.07 -21.66
C ALA A 382 19.25 3.53 -20.22
N ILE A 383 18.23 2.76 -19.82
CA ILE A 383 18.16 2.13 -18.50
C ILE A 383 19.33 1.15 -18.31
N GLU A 384 19.68 0.37 -19.33
CA GLU A 384 20.81 -0.56 -19.26
C GLU A 384 22.16 0.17 -19.13
N ARG A 385 22.35 1.27 -19.85
CA ARG A 385 23.54 2.14 -19.70
C ARG A 385 23.65 2.73 -18.30
N GLU A 386 22.56 3.24 -17.74
CA GLU A 386 22.53 3.75 -16.36
C GLU A 386 22.80 2.63 -15.34
N ARG A 387 22.24 1.44 -15.52
CA ARG A 387 22.54 0.29 -14.65
C ARG A 387 24.01 -0.10 -14.69
N ALA A 388 24.62 -0.11 -15.87
CA ALA A 388 26.04 -0.39 -16.02
C ALA A 388 26.90 0.70 -15.33
N ALA A 389 26.54 1.97 -15.48
CA ALA A 389 27.22 3.09 -14.83
C ALA A 389 27.10 3.02 -13.29
N VAL A 390 25.91 2.70 -12.77
CA VAL A 390 25.69 2.49 -11.33
C VAL A 390 26.50 1.30 -10.83
N ALA A 391 26.52 0.18 -11.55
CA ALA A 391 27.32 -0.99 -11.18
C ALA A 391 28.82 -0.66 -11.10
N ALA A 392 29.34 0.13 -12.05
CA ALA A 392 30.72 0.60 -12.04
C ALA A 392 31.02 1.51 -10.83
N ARG A 393 30.10 2.44 -10.50
CA ARG A 393 30.23 3.29 -9.31
C ARG A 393 30.23 2.48 -8.01
N VAL A 394 29.35 1.49 -7.90
CA VAL A 394 29.30 0.59 -6.72
C VAL A 394 30.59 -0.22 -6.60
N ALA A 395 31.16 -0.69 -7.71
CA ALA A 395 32.44 -1.38 -7.71
C ALA A 395 33.58 -0.47 -7.24
N ALA A 396 33.61 0.80 -7.67
CA ALA A 396 34.59 1.78 -7.22
C ALA A 396 34.49 2.06 -5.71
N VAL A 397 33.27 2.26 -5.19
CA VAL A 397 33.05 2.49 -3.74
C VAL A 397 33.48 1.27 -2.92
N ARG A 398 33.23 0.04 -3.41
CA ARG A 398 33.71 -1.17 -2.75
C ARG A 398 35.24 -1.23 -2.70
N ALA A 399 35.92 -0.89 -3.80
CA ALA A 399 37.38 -0.85 -3.82
C ALA A 399 37.95 0.17 -2.82
N GLU A 400 37.33 1.35 -2.70
CA GLU A 400 37.71 2.36 -1.69
C GLU A 400 37.43 1.88 -0.26
N THR A 401 36.32 1.16 -0.05
CA THR A 401 35.98 0.54 1.24
C THR A 401 37.01 -0.54 1.63
N ASP A 402 37.44 -1.35 0.68
CA ASP A 402 38.46 -2.38 0.91
C ASP A 402 39.84 -1.76 1.19
N GLU A 403 40.18 -0.65 0.51
CA GLU A 403 41.41 0.09 0.79
C GLU A 403 41.40 0.71 2.19
N THR A 404 40.29 1.35 2.59
CA THR A 404 40.16 1.91 3.95
C THR A 404 40.21 0.83 5.02
N ALA A 405 39.60 -0.34 4.79
CA ALA A 405 39.71 -1.49 5.69
C ALA A 405 41.17 -1.95 5.86
N ARG A 406 41.95 -2.01 4.77
CA ARG A 406 43.40 -2.32 4.86
C ARG A 406 44.17 -1.27 5.64
N ARG A 407 43.87 0.02 5.45
CA ARG A 407 44.50 1.11 6.23
C ARG A 407 44.19 0.99 7.72
N VAL A 408 42.96 0.63 8.08
CA VAL A 408 42.57 0.40 9.49
C VAL A 408 43.33 -0.79 10.08
N GLN A 409 43.47 -1.89 9.35
CA GLN A 409 44.25 -3.05 9.80
C GLN A 409 45.73 -2.72 10.00
N GLU A 410 46.32 -1.93 9.10
CA GLU A 410 47.72 -1.48 9.23
C GLU A 410 47.91 -0.57 10.45
N LEU A 411 46.98 0.35 10.70
CA LEU A 411 47.02 1.20 11.89
C LEU A 411 46.89 0.38 13.19
N ASP A 412 46.04 -0.64 13.20
CA ASP A 412 45.89 -1.53 14.36
C ASP A 412 47.19 -2.32 14.62
N ARG A 413 47.85 -2.80 13.56
CA ARG A 413 49.18 -3.42 13.66
C ARG A 413 50.21 -2.47 14.26
N GLN A 414 50.29 -1.23 13.77
CA GLN A 414 51.19 -0.21 14.34
C GLN A 414 50.87 0.09 15.81
N LEU A 415 49.59 0.07 16.19
CA LEU A 415 49.16 0.27 17.56
C LEU A 415 49.60 -0.90 18.47
N ILE A 416 49.53 -2.14 17.98
CA ILE A 416 50.06 -3.32 18.69
C ILE A 416 51.58 -3.20 18.87
N GLU A 417 52.32 -2.83 17.82
CA GLU A 417 53.77 -2.64 17.88
C GLU A 417 54.17 -1.55 18.88
N THR A 418 53.50 -0.39 18.87
CA THR A 418 53.75 0.70 19.83
C THR A 418 53.40 0.31 21.26
N ARG A 419 52.34 -0.48 21.49
CA ARG A 419 52.02 -1.05 22.81
C ARG A 419 53.10 -2.01 23.29
N ALA A 420 53.62 -2.87 22.41
CA ALA A 420 54.71 -3.80 22.73
C ALA A 420 55.98 -3.04 23.13
N LEU A 421 56.37 -2.01 22.36
CA LEU A 421 57.51 -1.13 22.68
C LEU A 421 57.31 -0.41 24.02
N THR A 422 56.11 0.08 24.28
CA THR A 422 55.78 0.74 25.57
C THR A 422 55.86 -0.24 26.74
N SER A 423 55.41 -1.49 26.56
CA SER A 423 55.52 -2.54 27.57
C SER A 423 56.97 -2.90 27.86
N HIS A 424 57.78 -3.07 26.81
CA HIS A 424 59.22 -3.31 26.94
C HIS A 424 59.91 -2.17 27.68
N ALA A 425 59.65 -0.91 27.31
CA ALA A 425 60.21 0.25 28.00
C ALA A 425 59.82 0.30 29.49
N LYS A 426 58.57 -0.01 29.84
CA LYS A 426 58.13 -0.10 31.23
C LYS A 426 58.88 -1.18 32.01
N GLN A 427 59.09 -2.34 31.40
CA GLN A 427 59.86 -3.43 32.00
C GLN A 427 61.33 -3.02 32.22
N THR A 428 61.97 -2.42 31.22
CA THR A 428 63.34 -1.91 31.36
C THR A 428 63.46 -0.87 32.48
N ILE A 429 62.48 0.03 32.62
CA ILE A 429 62.45 1.00 33.73
C ILE A 429 62.29 0.30 35.08
N ALA A 430 61.48 -0.74 35.17
CA ALA A 430 61.31 -1.52 36.40
C ALA A 430 62.62 -2.22 36.80
N ASP A 431 63.27 -2.91 35.85
CA ASP A 431 64.55 -3.59 36.08
C ASP A 431 65.65 -2.60 36.51
N LEU A 432 65.70 -1.40 35.90
CA LEU A 432 66.65 -0.37 36.30
C LEU A 432 66.38 0.18 37.70
N ARG A 433 65.11 0.31 38.11
CA ARG A 433 64.75 0.72 39.47
C ARG A 433 65.13 -0.33 40.50
N GLU A 434 64.96 -1.61 40.19
CA GLU A 434 65.39 -2.72 41.04
C GLU A 434 66.90 -2.71 41.23
N ARG A 435 67.67 -2.61 40.13
CA ARG A 435 69.14 -2.48 40.20
C ARG A 435 69.61 -1.27 41.01
N LEU A 436 68.92 -0.14 40.88
CA LEU A 436 69.24 1.06 41.68
C LEU A 436 68.96 0.83 43.16
N ALA A 437 67.83 0.19 43.51
CA ALA A 437 67.50 -0.15 44.89
C ALA A 437 68.53 -1.12 45.51
N ASP A 438 69.00 -2.10 44.73
CA ASP A 438 70.07 -3.01 45.15
C ASP A 438 71.40 -2.29 45.39
N GLN A 439 71.77 -1.35 44.51
CA GLN A 439 72.96 -0.51 44.69
C GLN A 439 72.86 0.39 45.93
N GLU A 440 71.69 1.01 46.16
CA GLU A 440 71.45 1.79 47.37
C GLU A 440 71.54 0.92 48.63
N ALA A 441 70.98 -0.29 48.61
CA ALA A 441 71.06 -1.23 49.72
C ALA A 441 72.52 -1.65 50.00
N LEU A 442 73.31 -1.87 48.96
CA LEU A 442 74.73 -2.20 49.07
C LEU A 442 75.52 -1.04 49.67
N HIS A 443 75.36 0.19 49.15
CA HIS A 443 76.00 1.38 49.70
C HIS A 443 75.59 1.65 51.16
N ARG A 444 74.31 1.43 51.53
CA ARG A 444 73.88 1.54 52.93
C ARG A 444 74.60 0.53 53.83
N ARG A 445 74.74 -0.72 53.40
CA ARG A 445 75.50 -1.74 54.16
C ARG A 445 76.97 -1.35 54.32
N GLU A 446 77.60 -0.82 53.28
CA GLU A 446 78.99 -0.35 53.34
C GLU A 446 79.16 0.87 54.25
N LEU A 447 78.21 1.81 54.20
CA LEU A 447 78.16 2.96 55.11
C LEU A 447 77.97 2.51 56.55
N ASP A 448 77.01 1.63 56.83
CA ASP A 448 76.75 1.08 58.16
C ASP A 448 77.97 0.33 58.70
N ALA A 449 78.65 -0.46 57.87
CA ALA A 449 79.89 -1.14 58.23
C ALA A 449 81.03 -0.14 58.55
N THR A 450 81.13 0.96 57.79
CA THR A 450 82.13 2.01 58.01
C THR A 450 81.83 2.84 59.26
N ILE A 451 80.56 3.21 59.48
CA ILE A 451 80.10 3.84 60.72
C ILE A 451 80.35 2.91 61.92
N GLY A 452 80.11 1.61 61.76
CA GLY A 452 80.41 0.59 62.77
C GLY A 452 81.89 0.57 63.15
N ARG A 453 82.80 0.57 62.15
CA ARG A 453 84.25 0.67 62.37
C ARG A 453 84.66 1.96 63.08
N MET A 454 84.22 3.12 62.58
CA MET A 454 84.51 4.41 63.20
C MET A 454 83.96 4.51 64.62
N SER A 455 82.78 3.95 64.89
CA SER A 455 82.18 3.92 66.22
C SER A 455 82.94 3.02 67.17
N ALA A 456 83.44 1.86 66.70
CA ALA A 456 84.30 0.97 67.47
C ALA A 456 85.65 1.62 67.78
N GLU A 457 86.28 2.26 66.80
CA GLU A 457 87.52 3.04 66.97
C GLU A 457 87.32 4.18 67.97
N ARG A 458 86.22 4.94 67.84
CA ARG A 458 85.86 6.00 68.78
C ARG A 458 85.60 5.44 70.17
N ALA A 459 84.91 4.32 70.31
CA ALA A 459 84.66 3.69 71.61
C ALA A 459 85.97 3.22 72.27
N ALA A 460 86.90 2.65 71.50
CA ALA A 460 88.24 2.31 71.96
C ALA A 460 89.00 3.56 72.42
N ALA A 461 89.03 4.62 71.60
CA ALA A 461 89.69 5.88 71.94
C ALA A 461 89.06 6.56 73.18
N VAL A 462 87.73 6.52 73.31
CA VAL A 462 87.02 7.02 74.50
C VAL A 462 87.29 6.15 75.71
N ALA A 463 87.43 4.83 75.57
CA ALA A 463 87.84 3.96 76.67
C ALA A 463 89.26 4.29 77.15
N THR A 464 90.21 4.46 76.22
CA THR A 464 91.57 4.94 76.53
C THR A 464 91.55 6.30 77.21
N ALA A 465 90.83 7.26 76.64
CA ALA A 465 90.69 8.61 77.22
C ALA A 465 89.96 8.60 78.57
N ARG A 466 89.04 7.64 78.80
CA ARG A 466 88.35 7.47 80.09
C ARG A 466 89.28 6.86 81.12
N GLU A 467 90.15 5.93 80.75
CA GLU A 467 91.21 5.43 81.64
C GLU A 467 92.21 6.55 82.00
N GLU A 468 92.63 7.36 81.02
CA GLU A 468 93.44 8.57 81.23
C GLU A 468 92.72 9.60 82.10
N ALA A 469 91.43 9.84 81.87
CA ALA A 469 90.61 10.76 82.65
C ALA A 469 90.35 10.22 84.07
N LEU A 470 90.20 8.91 84.26
CA LEU A 470 90.10 8.29 85.59
C LEU A 470 91.42 8.40 86.36
N ALA A 471 92.56 8.36 85.66
CA ALA A 471 93.87 8.67 86.26
C ALA A 471 93.99 10.15 86.67
N SER A 472 93.31 11.08 85.98
CA SER A 472 93.33 12.52 86.27
C SER A 472 92.18 13.04 87.15
N ARG A 473 91.29 12.17 87.67
CA ARG A 473 90.04 12.57 88.35
C ARG A 473 89.93 12.04 89.78
N ARG A 474 91.05 12.08 90.52
CA ARG A 474 91.02 12.44 91.96
C ARG A 474 90.89 13.97 92.00
N ASP A 475 89.90 14.48 92.72
CA ASP A 475 89.57 15.90 92.91
C ASP A 475 88.79 16.60 91.77
N ARG A 476 87.46 16.39 91.75
CA ARG A 476 86.48 17.52 91.73
C ARG A 476 85.00 17.06 91.76
N PRO A 477 84.11 17.85 92.40
CA PRO A 477 82.71 17.50 92.63
C PRO A 477 81.79 17.83 91.43
N ALA A 478 80.65 17.13 91.41
CA ALA A 478 79.61 17.14 90.39
C ALA A 478 78.77 18.43 90.34
N PRO A 479 78.22 18.78 89.16
CA PRO A 479 76.98 19.54 89.11
C PRO A 479 75.90 19.02 88.13
N ALA A 480 74.66 19.14 88.63
CA ALA A 480 73.41 19.58 88.00
C ALA A 480 72.84 18.91 86.73
N ARG A 481 71.73 18.22 86.98
CA ARG A 481 70.62 17.80 86.13
C ARG A 481 70.00 18.99 85.35
N ARG A 482 69.78 18.87 84.03
CA ARG A 482 69.01 19.83 83.23
C ARG A 482 68.01 19.12 82.31
N ASP A 483 66.80 19.67 82.33
CA ASP A 483 65.55 19.27 81.72
C ASP A 483 65.44 19.45 80.19
N SER A 484 64.37 18.80 79.68
CA SER A 484 63.41 19.19 78.64
C SER A 484 63.73 19.10 77.14
N GLY A 485 62.81 18.43 76.43
CA GLY A 485 62.78 18.31 74.97
C GLY A 485 61.60 17.48 74.48
N GLU A 486 60.40 17.86 74.93
CA GLU A 486 59.08 17.27 74.63
C GLU A 486 58.74 17.36 73.12
N ARG A 487 58.38 16.22 72.51
CA ARG A 487 57.85 16.14 71.14
C ARG A 487 56.38 16.54 71.14
N THR A 488 56.06 17.66 70.48
CA THR A 488 54.69 18.00 70.09
C THR A 488 54.31 17.31 68.77
N PRO A 489 53.11 16.71 68.65
CA PRO A 489 52.53 16.34 67.36
C PRO A 489 51.92 17.60 66.73
N LYS A 490 52.33 17.93 65.49
CA LYS A 490 51.72 19.04 64.75
C LYS A 490 50.31 18.63 64.34
N SER A 491 49.33 19.27 64.99
CA SER A 491 47.90 19.17 64.74
C SER A 491 47.50 19.79 63.40
N GLY A 492 46.43 19.22 62.84
CA GLY A 492 45.35 19.92 62.13
C GLY A 492 45.72 21.08 61.21
N GLY A 493 45.99 20.77 59.95
CA GLY A 493 45.83 21.74 58.87
C GLY A 493 44.35 21.87 58.55
N ASP A 494 43.76 22.98 58.98
CA ASP A 494 42.45 23.48 58.58
C ASP A 494 42.17 23.20 57.10
N SER A 495 41.05 22.53 56.84
CA SER A 495 40.41 22.43 55.52
C SER A 495 39.86 23.81 55.14
N ARG A 496 40.73 24.75 54.81
CA ARG A 496 40.35 25.94 54.04
C ARG A 496 40.19 25.50 52.60
N SER A 497 38.97 25.67 52.09
CA SER A 497 38.67 25.53 50.66
C SER A 497 39.76 26.21 49.84
N PRO A 498 40.32 25.56 48.81
CA PRO A 498 41.37 26.16 48.01
C PRO A 498 40.87 27.46 47.39
N GLU A 499 41.55 28.57 47.67
CA GLU A 499 41.31 29.84 46.98
C GLU A 499 41.67 29.63 45.50
N TRP A 500 40.67 29.71 44.62
CA TRP A 500 40.85 29.59 43.18
C TRP A 500 41.46 30.89 42.65
N THR A 501 42.48 30.77 41.82
CA THR A 501 43.08 31.91 41.10
C THR A 501 42.10 32.52 40.10
N ASP A 502 42.28 33.80 39.73
CA ASP A 502 41.40 34.49 38.78
C ASP A 502 41.31 33.78 37.42
N GLN A 503 42.42 33.20 36.94
CA GLN A 503 42.45 32.41 35.70
C GLN A 503 41.64 31.11 35.81
N GLN A 504 41.64 30.45 36.98
CA GLN A 504 40.81 29.27 37.23
C GLN A 504 39.33 29.64 37.24
N LEU A 505 38.97 30.74 37.89
CA LEU A 505 37.60 31.25 37.93
C LEU A 505 37.11 31.61 36.52
N GLN A 506 37.96 32.23 35.70
CA GLN A 506 37.65 32.53 34.29
C GLN A 506 37.44 31.24 33.47
N ALA A 507 38.28 30.21 33.66
CA ALA A 507 38.11 28.91 33.01
C ALA A 507 36.79 28.23 33.38
N PHE A 508 36.44 28.28 34.67
CA PHE A 508 35.18 27.73 35.16
C PHE A 508 33.98 28.47 34.58
N LYS A 509 34.03 29.81 34.54
CA LYS A 509 32.98 30.64 33.95
C LYS A 509 32.77 30.36 32.47
N LEU A 510 33.84 30.19 31.68
CA LEU A 510 33.75 29.85 30.25
C LEU A 510 33.10 28.47 30.03
N ARG A 511 33.48 27.47 30.83
CA ARG A 511 32.89 26.11 30.75
C ARG A 511 31.43 26.07 31.18
N ASP A 512 31.07 26.79 32.24
CA ASP A 512 29.71 26.83 32.77
C ASP A 512 28.76 27.61 31.84
N SER A 513 29.26 28.68 31.20
CA SER A 513 28.49 29.47 30.25
C SER A 513 28.32 28.78 28.89
N ASN A 514 29.26 27.90 28.51
CA ASN A 514 29.22 27.22 27.23
C ASN A 514 29.77 25.77 27.32
N PRO A 515 28.90 24.80 27.67
CA PRO A 515 29.30 23.41 27.94
C PRO A 515 29.95 22.68 26.74
N ALA A 516 29.73 23.19 25.52
CA ALA A 516 30.25 22.63 24.28
C ALA A 516 31.74 22.95 24.03
N LEU A 517 32.31 23.97 24.70
CA LEU A 517 33.72 24.35 24.52
C LEU A 517 34.64 23.23 25.01
N THR A 518 35.58 22.78 24.18
CA THR A 518 36.56 21.76 24.59
C THR A 518 37.59 22.34 25.56
N VAL A 519 38.32 21.48 26.28
CA VAL A 519 39.39 21.92 27.20
C VAL A 519 40.46 22.71 26.45
N LYS A 520 40.73 22.34 25.20
CA LYS A 520 41.63 23.05 24.29
C LYS A 520 41.14 24.47 23.97
N ASP A 521 39.87 24.64 23.61
CA ASP A 521 39.33 25.97 23.29
C ASP A 521 39.39 26.92 24.50
N ILE A 522 39.15 26.39 25.71
CA ILE A 522 39.25 27.15 26.95
C ILE A 522 40.71 27.50 27.26
N ALA A 523 41.64 26.58 27.01
CA ALA A 523 43.07 26.80 27.17
C ALA A 523 43.60 27.90 26.23
N ASP A 524 43.18 27.86 24.96
CA ASP A 524 43.52 28.86 23.95
C ASP A 524 42.95 30.25 24.30
N GLN A 525 41.73 30.32 24.83
CA GLN A 525 41.10 31.59 25.24
C GLN A 525 41.72 32.24 26.49
N ILE A 526 42.30 31.45 27.40
CA ILE A 526 42.88 31.94 28.66
C ILE A 526 44.39 32.11 28.56
N GLY A 527 45.02 31.56 27.50
CA GLY A 527 46.47 31.64 27.30
C GLY A 527 47.25 30.73 28.23
N VAL A 528 46.71 29.56 28.58
CA VAL A 528 47.35 28.56 29.44
C VAL A 528 47.37 27.20 28.76
N GLY A 529 48.30 26.31 29.13
CA GLY A 529 48.38 24.98 28.53
C GLY A 529 47.16 24.09 28.83
N GLU A 530 46.74 23.27 27.87
CA GLU A 530 45.58 22.36 27.98
C GLU A 530 45.64 21.45 29.22
N SER A 531 46.83 20.90 29.53
CA SER A 531 47.04 20.04 30.71
C SER A 531 46.87 20.77 32.05
N THR A 532 47.03 22.09 32.06
CA THR A 532 46.82 22.94 33.23
C THR A 532 45.33 23.17 33.44
N VAL A 533 44.59 23.51 32.38
CA VAL A 533 43.12 23.65 32.42
C VAL A 533 42.44 22.33 32.79
N PHE A 534 42.91 21.21 32.25
CA PHE A 534 42.40 19.88 32.62
C PHE A 534 42.58 19.58 34.12
N ARG A 535 43.76 19.88 34.69
CA ARG A 535 44.03 19.72 36.13
C ARG A 535 43.13 20.61 36.99
N TRP A 536 42.82 21.82 36.54
CA TRP A 536 41.90 22.72 37.24
C TRP A 536 40.48 22.13 37.32
N PHE A 537 39.96 21.59 36.22
CA PHE A 537 38.62 20.96 36.22
C PHE A 537 38.57 19.67 37.06
N GLN A 538 39.65 18.87 37.09
CA GLN A 538 39.73 17.70 37.99
C GLN A 538 39.69 18.12 39.46
N ARG A 539 40.52 19.11 39.86
CA ARG A 539 40.49 19.64 41.23
C ARG A 539 39.14 20.23 41.60
N ARG A 540 38.46 20.93 40.68
CA ARG A 540 37.10 21.45 40.90
C ARG A 540 36.11 20.32 41.15
N LYS A 541 36.20 19.22 40.39
CA LYS A 541 35.35 18.03 40.56
C LYS A 541 35.59 17.33 41.90
N GLU A 542 36.85 17.23 42.33
CA GLU A 542 37.23 16.70 43.64
C GLU A 542 36.73 17.61 44.78
N ALA A 543 36.90 18.92 44.67
CA ALA A 543 36.38 19.89 45.64
C ALA A 543 34.85 19.88 45.72
N ALA A 544 34.15 19.72 44.58
CA ALA A 544 32.70 19.58 44.54
C ALA A 544 32.21 18.28 45.22
N LYS A 545 32.98 17.18 45.09
CA LYS A 545 32.67 15.93 45.82
C LYS A 545 32.80 16.11 47.34
N THR A 546 33.76 16.91 47.80
CA THR A 546 33.94 17.18 49.24
C THR A 546 32.93 18.17 49.81
N LEU A 547 32.30 19.00 48.95
CA LEU A 547 31.31 20.02 49.34
C LEU A 547 29.86 19.58 49.13
N ALA A 548 29.61 18.42 48.51
CA ALA A 548 28.26 17.92 48.33
C ALA A 548 27.64 17.62 49.72
N PRO A 549 26.53 18.27 50.10
CA PRO A 549 25.88 17.99 51.38
C PRO A 549 25.45 16.52 51.41
N ALA A 550 25.70 15.84 52.54
CA ALA A 550 25.26 14.48 52.76
C ALA A 550 23.76 14.38 52.42
N VAL A 551 23.44 13.64 51.36
CA VAL A 551 22.05 13.43 50.92
C VAL A 551 21.30 12.83 52.10
N PRO A 552 20.20 13.45 52.58
CA PRO A 552 19.41 12.84 53.65
C PRO A 552 18.90 11.50 53.14
N THR A 553 19.36 10.42 53.76
CA THR A 553 18.87 9.07 53.53
C THR A 553 17.43 9.00 54.05
N LEU A 554 16.47 9.39 53.21
CA LEU A 554 15.09 8.98 53.39
C LEU A 554 15.05 7.44 53.27
N PRO A 555 14.42 6.73 54.22
CA PRO A 555 14.31 5.28 54.17
C PRO A 555 13.58 4.89 52.89
N LEU A 556 14.20 4.01 52.09
CA LEU A 556 13.53 3.41 50.95
C LEU A 556 12.26 2.70 51.43
N PRO A 557 11.09 2.96 50.84
CA PRO A 557 9.91 2.17 51.13
C PRO A 557 10.16 0.72 50.70
N ASP A 558 9.81 -0.21 51.59
CA ASP A 558 9.96 -1.65 51.41
C ASP A 558 9.49 -2.12 50.02
N PRO A 559 10.24 -3.00 49.34
CA PRO A 559 9.81 -3.56 48.07
C PRO A 559 8.50 -4.32 48.27
N ARG A 560 7.41 -3.78 47.69
CA ARG A 560 6.11 -4.44 47.69
C ARG A 560 6.24 -5.86 47.16
N GLN A 561 5.68 -6.80 47.90
CA GLN A 561 5.60 -8.22 47.53
C GLN A 561 5.03 -8.40 46.11
N PRO A 562 5.47 -9.44 45.38
CA PRO A 562 5.01 -9.70 44.02
C PRO A 562 3.50 -9.97 44.02
N VAL A 563 2.76 -9.13 43.31
CA VAL A 563 1.32 -9.28 43.10
C VAL A 563 1.11 -10.49 42.18
N THR A 564 0.53 -11.55 42.74
CA THR A 564 0.00 -12.69 42.00
C THR A 564 -1.03 -12.21 40.99
N ALA A 565 -0.88 -12.67 39.74
CA ALA A 565 -1.80 -12.40 38.64
C ALA A 565 -3.23 -12.81 39.02
N GLY A 566 -4.11 -11.82 39.12
CA GLY A 566 -5.54 -11.98 39.32
C GLY A 566 -6.32 -11.11 38.34
N THR A 567 -6.90 -11.77 37.35
CA THR A 567 -8.16 -11.50 36.63
C THR A 567 -8.89 -10.15 36.83
N ASN A 568 -9.11 -9.49 35.69
CA ASN A 568 -10.25 -8.66 35.27
C ASN A 568 -10.67 -7.42 36.08
N GLY A 569 -10.80 -6.28 35.39
CA GLY A 569 -11.58 -5.14 35.89
C GLY A 569 -11.40 -3.84 35.11
N THR A 570 -12.28 -3.63 34.14
CA THR A 570 -12.67 -2.34 33.55
C THR A 570 -12.83 -1.21 34.57
N HIS A 571 -12.30 -0.01 34.26
CA HIS A 571 -12.97 1.30 34.39
C HIS A 571 -11.98 2.41 33.99
N VAL A 572 -12.18 3.04 32.83
CA VAL A 572 -11.63 4.37 32.55
C VAL A 572 -12.75 5.36 32.81
N ASN A 573 -12.68 6.02 33.97
CA ASN A 573 -13.45 7.23 34.24
C ASN A 573 -12.69 8.41 33.64
N THR A 574 -13.38 9.11 32.76
CA THR A 574 -13.11 10.49 32.33
C THR A 574 -13.51 11.47 33.43
N GLU A 575 -12.59 12.34 33.84
CA GLU A 575 -12.76 13.68 34.45
C GLU A 575 -11.32 14.25 34.57
N LYS A 576 -10.94 15.47 34.16
CA LYS A 576 -11.57 16.72 33.74
C LYS A 576 -10.63 17.43 32.77
#